data_AF-A0A8C4ZSB9-F1
#
_entry.id   AF-A0A8C4ZSB9-F1
#
_cell.length_a   1.000
_cell.length_b   1.000
_cell.length_c   1.000
_cell.angle_alpha   90.00
_cell.angle_beta   90.00
_cell.angle_gamma   90.00
#
_symmetry.space_group_name_H-M   'P 1'
#
loop_
_entity.id
_entity.type
_entity.pdbx_description
1 polymer ?
#
loop_
_entity_poly.entity_id
_entity_poly.type
_entity_poly.pdbx_seq_one_letter_code
_entity_poly.pdbx_strand_id
1 'polypeptide(L)'
;MSDGKKMTSSRRHHLKSLMLQIAATWIETEKLELVEAKQNYMAENCPNPDMSGDLAALMEICKKLSQAADKIDDERYDVESKVVKANKEIEDLRMKVVELGGVKKPALKKEAIAAKENHMAENCPAPDLSGDQAALMETCKKLAAILDRLDEERYDAEAKVGKADKEIEDLKIKVVDLVGVKKPALKKVRMSADSMLAALLGSKHKVTMDLRSSLKQVKKEVKEEATEAGDWRKNIEDKADRKKMFETS
;
A
#
# COMPACT_ATOMS: atom_id res chain seq x y z
N MET A 1 -11.69 -14.86 37.23
CA MET A 1 -11.23 -14.78 35.83
C MET A 1 -9.88 -15.48 35.78
N SER A 2 -9.81 -16.67 35.18
CA SER A 2 -8.55 -17.42 35.09
C SER A 2 -7.55 -16.64 34.24
N ASP A 3 -6.50 -16.10 34.85
CA ASP A 3 -5.33 -15.54 34.17
C ASP A 3 -4.59 -16.65 33.42
N GLY A 4 -5.13 -17.00 32.24
CA GLY A 4 -4.50 -17.93 31.33
C GLY A 4 -3.12 -17.42 30.97
N LYS A 5 -2.09 -18.22 31.27
CA LYS A 5 -0.68 -17.90 31.02
C LYS A 5 -0.50 -17.40 29.58
N LYS A 6 -0.23 -16.10 29.43
CA LYS A 6 -0.06 -15.45 28.13
C LYS A 6 1.00 -16.21 27.32
N MET A 7 0.69 -16.46 26.05
CA MET A 7 1.58 -17.11 25.08
C MET A 7 3.02 -16.60 25.23
N THR A 8 4.02 -17.47 25.19
CA THR A 8 5.42 -17.03 25.25
C THR A 8 5.76 -16.19 24.00
N SER A 9 6.69 -15.25 24.14
CA SER A 9 7.12 -14.42 23.01
C SER A 9 7.66 -15.28 21.85
N SER A 10 8.45 -16.31 22.19
CA SER A 10 8.97 -17.29 21.24
C SER A 10 7.86 -17.95 20.42
N ARG A 11 6.79 -18.43 21.08
CA ARG A 11 5.66 -19.05 20.38
C ARG A 11 4.89 -18.05 19.50
N ARG A 12 4.74 -16.79 19.92
CA ARG A 12 4.16 -15.74 19.06
C ARG A 12 4.98 -15.47 17.81
N HIS A 13 6.31 -15.38 17.94
CA HIS A 13 7.19 -15.16 16.78
C HIS A 13 7.18 -16.35 15.82
N HIS A 14 7.20 -17.57 16.35
CA HIS A 14 7.08 -18.78 15.54
C HIS A 14 5.78 -18.80 14.74
N LEU A 15 4.63 -18.51 15.38
CA LEU A 15 3.34 -18.42 14.69
C LEU A 15 3.33 -17.33 13.62
N LYS A 16 3.87 -16.14 13.91
CA LYS A 16 4.00 -15.07 12.90
C LYS A 16 4.84 -15.51 11.70
N SER A 17 5.95 -16.22 11.95
CA SER A 17 6.79 -16.76 10.87
C SER A 17 6.03 -17.77 10.01
N LEU A 18 5.27 -18.69 10.63
CA LEU A 18 4.44 -19.66 9.91
C LEU A 18 3.35 -18.98 9.08
N MET A 19 2.67 -17.98 9.65
CA MET A 19 1.66 -17.22 8.93
C MET A 19 2.24 -16.51 7.71
N LEU A 20 3.41 -15.88 7.85
CA LEU A 20 4.08 -15.21 6.73
C LEU A 20 4.54 -16.20 5.66
N GLN A 21 5.00 -17.39 6.06
CA GLN A 21 5.40 -18.43 5.13
C GLN A 21 4.21 -18.95 4.31
N ILE A 22 3.08 -19.22 4.97
CA ILE A 22 1.84 -19.64 4.28
C ILE A 22 1.34 -18.52 3.35
N ALA A 23 1.34 -17.27 3.83
CA ALA A 23 0.95 -16.13 3.01
C ALA A 23 1.82 -15.96 1.78
N ALA A 24 3.15 -16.17 1.90
CA ALA A 24 4.05 -16.12 0.76
C ALA A 24 3.71 -17.19 -0.29
N THR A 25 3.42 -18.42 0.15
CA THR A 25 2.99 -19.50 -0.74
C THR A 25 1.67 -19.16 -1.43
N TRP A 26 0.67 -18.63 -0.72
CA TRP A 26 -0.60 -18.23 -1.33
C TRP A 26 -0.44 -17.11 -2.36
N ILE A 27 0.42 -16.13 -2.09
CA ILE A 27 0.73 -15.06 -3.05
C ILE A 27 1.42 -15.62 -4.31
N GLU A 28 2.28 -16.63 -4.17
CA GLU A 28 2.89 -17.30 -5.33
C GLU A 28 1.86 -18.09 -6.14
N THR A 29 0.99 -18.84 -5.47
CA THR A 29 -0.11 -19.58 -6.12
C THR A 29 -1.06 -18.63 -6.85
N GLU A 30 -1.52 -17.57 -6.19
CA GLU A 30 -2.41 -16.57 -6.80
C GLU A 30 -1.78 -15.92 -8.03
N LYS A 31 -0.46 -15.65 -8.02
CA LYS A 31 0.24 -15.13 -9.20
C LYS A 31 0.22 -16.09 -10.38
N LEU A 32 0.39 -17.39 -10.12
CA LEU A 32 0.32 -18.41 -11.16
C LEU A 32 -1.10 -18.51 -11.72
N GLU A 33 -2.11 -18.55 -10.85
CA GLU A 33 -3.52 -18.58 -11.23
C GLU A 33 -3.93 -17.34 -12.03
N LEU A 34 -3.44 -16.15 -11.69
CA LEU A 34 -3.69 -14.93 -12.46
C LEU A 34 -3.08 -14.98 -13.86
N VAL A 35 -1.88 -15.55 -14.00
CA VAL A 35 -1.25 -15.72 -15.31
C VAL A 35 -2.03 -16.73 -16.16
N GLU A 36 -2.44 -17.84 -15.56
CA GLU A 36 -3.24 -18.87 -16.23
C GLU A 36 -4.62 -18.33 -16.63
N ALA A 37 -5.33 -17.65 -15.73
CA ALA A 37 -6.60 -17.00 -16.02
C ALA A 37 -6.48 -15.98 -17.15
N LYS A 38 -5.38 -15.20 -17.18
CA LYS A 38 -5.10 -14.27 -18.28
C LYS A 38 -4.87 -15.02 -19.59
N GLN A 39 -4.12 -16.13 -19.57
CA GLN A 39 -3.88 -16.95 -20.78
C GLN A 39 -5.19 -17.53 -21.32
N ASN A 40 -6.04 -18.08 -20.44
CA ASN A 40 -7.34 -18.64 -20.81
C ASN A 40 -8.25 -17.56 -21.39
N TYR A 41 -8.32 -16.39 -20.75
CA TYR A 41 -9.08 -15.25 -21.26
C TYR A 41 -8.61 -14.81 -22.66
N MET A 42 -7.29 -14.71 -22.88
CA MET A 42 -6.74 -14.33 -24.18
C MET A 42 -7.00 -15.40 -25.24
N ALA A 43 -6.97 -16.69 -24.89
CA ALA A 43 -7.27 -17.78 -25.81
C ALA A 43 -8.73 -17.76 -26.30
N GLU A 44 -9.67 -17.41 -25.43
CA GLU A 44 -11.10 -17.32 -25.76
C GLU A 44 -11.45 -16.03 -26.51
N ASN A 45 -10.89 -14.89 -26.10
CA ASN A 45 -11.30 -13.57 -26.59
C ASN A 45 -10.43 -13.02 -27.73
N CYS A 46 -9.22 -13.55 -27.89
CA CYS A 46 -8.30 -13.14 -28.95
C CYS A 46 -7.55 -14.36 -29.53
N PRO A 47 -8.28 -15.32 -30.13
CA PRO A 47 -7.64 -16.43 -30.82
C PRO A 47 -6.84 -15.92 -32.02
N ASN A 48 -5.76 -16.63 -32.36
CA ASN A 48 -4.96 -16.29 -33.53
C ASN A 48 -5.84 -16.31 -34.79
N PRO A 49 -5.85 -15.22 -35.59
CA PRO A 49 -6.64 -15.18 -36.80
C PRO A 49 -6.13 -16.22 -37.80
N ASP A 50 -7.06 -16.90 -38.46
CA ASP A 50 -6.74 -17.79 -39.57
C ASP A 50 -6.30 -16.94 -40.77
N MET A 51 -5.05 -17.11 -41.19
CA MET A 51 -4.45 -16.41 -42.32
C MET A 51 -4.58 -17.21 -43.62
N SER A 52 -5.32 -18.33 -43.61
CA SER A 52 -5.64 -19.09 -44.81
C SER A 52 -6.87 -18.51 -45.52
N GLY A 53 -6.84 -18.46 -46.84
CA GLY A 53 -7.94 -17.92 -47.65
C GLY A 53 -7.47 -17.20 -48.90
N ASP A 54 -8.45 -16.80 -49.73
CA ASP A 54 -8.20 -15.94 -50.88
C ASP A 54 -8.10 -14.45 -50.46
N LEU A 55 -7.77 -13.58 -51.41
CA LEU A 55 -7.60 -12.15 -51.15
C LEU A 55 -8.86 -11.51 -50.54
N ALA A 56 -10.05 -11.96 -50.95
CA ALA A 56 -11.31 -11.44 -50.46
C ALA A 56 -11.54 -11.82 -48.99
N ALA A 57 -11.31 -13.08 -48.63
CA ALA A 57 -11.40 -13.57 -47.25
C ALA A 57 -10.42 -12.81 -46.33
N LEU A 58 -9.18 -12.60 -46.76
CA LEU A 58 -8.18 -11.85 -45.98
C LEU A 58 -8.56 -10.38 -45.80
N MET A 59 -9.08 -9.70 -46.84
CA MET A 59 -9.57 -8.33 -46.71
C MET A 59 -10.73 -8.21 -45.73
N GLU A 60 -11.64 -9.19 -45.71
CA GLU A 60 -12.78 -9.22 -44.79
C GLU A 60 -12.33 -9.40 -43.33
N ILE A 61 -11.36 -10.29 -43.08
CA ILE A 61 -10.76 -10.48 -41.74
C ILE A 61 -10.09 -9.19 -41.26
N CYS A 62 -9.29 -8.53 -42.09
CA CYS A 62 -8.65 -7.25 -41.75
C CYS A 62 -9.68 -6.17 -41.38
N LYS A 63 -10.79 -6.09 -42.13
CA LYS A 63 -11.87 -5.13 -41.85
C LYS A 63 -12.57 -5.44 -40.52
N LYS A 64 -12.83 -6.71 -40.24
CA LYS A 64 -13.41 -7.17 -38.96
C LYS A 64 -12.49 -6.89 -37.77
N LEU A 65 -11.19 -7.16 -37.90
CA LEU A 65 -10.20 -6.88 -36.86
C LEU A 65 -10.07 -5.38 -36.57
N SER A 66 -10.08 -4.52 -37.60
CA SER A 66 -10.05 -3.07 -37.41
C SER A 66 -11.28 -2.58 -36.64
N GLN A 67 -12.48 -3.04 -37.01
CA GLN A 67 -13.71 -2.67 -36.29
C GLN A 67 -13.76 -3.19 -34.86
N ALA A 68 -13.19 -4.38 -34.61
CA ALA A 68 -13.08 -4.92 -33.26
C ALA A 68 -12.05 -4.13 -32.44
N ALA A 69 -10.94 -3.71 -33.04
CA ALA A 69 -9.92 -2.89 -32.38
C ALA A 69 -10.51 -1.57 -31.89
N ASP A 70 -11.29 -0.87 -32.71
CA ASP A 70 -11.93 0.39 -32.32
C ASP A 70 -12.84 0.21 -31.10
N LYS A 71 -13.67 -0.84 -31.09
CA LYS A 71 -14.56 -1.14 -29.96
C LYS A 71 -13.79 -1.51 -28.68
N ILE A 72 -12.75 -2.33 -28.81
CA ILE A 72 -11.88 -2.71 -27.69
C ILE A 72 -11.14 -1.49 -27.14
N ASP A 73 -10.76 -0.54 -27.99
CA ASP A 73 -10.11 0.71 -27.59
C ASP A 73 -11.03 1.56 -26.70
N ASP A 74 -12.28 1.74 -27.13
CA ASP A 74 -13.31 2.45 -26.37
C ASP A 74 -13.57 1.77 -25.01
N GLU A 75 -13.76 0.45 -24.99
CA GLU A 75 -13.94 -0.31 -23.75
C GLU A 75 -12.73 -0.20 -22.82
N ARG A 76 -11.51 -0.26 -23.37
CA ARG A 76 -10.27 -0.06 -22.61
C ARG A 76 -10.24 1.33 -21.99
N TYR A 77 -10.61 2.37 -22.74
CA TYR A 77 -10.62 3.75 -22.27
C TYR A 77 -11.61 3.95 -21.10
N ASP A 78 -12.81 3.37 -21.21
CA ASP A 78 -13.82 3.41 -20.15
C ASP A 78 -13.37 2.70 -18.88
N VAL A 79 -12.75 1.52 -19.03
CA VAL A 79 -12.18 0.77 -17.91
C VAL A 79 -11.03 1.55 -17.27
N GLU A 80 -10.13 2.13 -18.07
CA GLU A 80 -9.02 2.95 -17.60
C GLU A 80 -9.51 4.15 -16.79
N SER A 81 -10.54 4.86 -17.27
CA SER A 81 -11.18 5.96 -16.55
C SER A 81 -11.72 5.54 -15.19
N LYS A 82 -12.38 4.37 -15.11
CA LYS A 82 -12.87 3.80 -13.84
C LYS A 82 -11.72 3.42 -12.90
N VAL A 83 -10.67 2.79 -13.42
CA VAL A 83 -9.47 2.42 -12.66
C VAL A 83 -8.76 3.66 -12.11
N VAL A 84 -8.64 4.73 -12.89
CA VAL A 84 -8.07 6.01 -12.45
C VAL A 84 -8.88 6.63 -11.32
N LYS A 85 -10.22 6.62 -11.41
CA LYS A 85 -11.09 7.12 -10.32
C LYS A 85 -10.93 6.28 -9.05
N ALA A 86 -10.95 4.96 -9.17
CA ALA A 86 -10.74 4.06 -8.03
C ALA A 86 -9.36 4.24 -7.39
N ASN A 87 -8.31 4.43 -8.20
CA ASN A 87 -6.95 4.70 -7.70
C ASN A 87 -6.87 6.01 -6.92
N LYS A 88 -7.54 7.08 -7.40
CA LYS A 88 -7.64 8.34 -6.65
C LYS A 88 -8.33 8.14 -5.31
N GLU A 89 -9.45 7.42 -5.29
CA GLU A 89 -10.17 7.11 -4.05
C GLU A 89 -9.33 6.27 -3.08
N ILE A 90 -8.60 5.26 -3.58
CA ILE A 90 -7.65 4.47 -2.77
C ILE A 90 -6.57 5.37 -2.18
N GLU A 91 -6.02 6.31 -2.95
CA GLU A 91 -5.00 7.24 -2.45
C GLU A 91 -5.56 8.19 -1.39
N ASP A 92 -6.76 8.72 -1.59
CA ASP A 92 -7.46 9.54 -0.60
C ASP A 92 -7.75 8.77 0.69
N LEU A 93 -8.19 7.51 0.57
CA LEU A 93 -8.41 6.63 1.71
C LEU A 93 -7.10 6.29 2.42
N ARG A 94 -6.01 6.05 1.68
CA ARG A 94 -4.67 5.87 2.26
C ARG A 94 -4.23 7.10 3.04
N MET A 95 -4.42 8.29 2.49
CA MET A 95 -4.15 9.55 3.20
C MET A 95 -5.01 9.66 4.48
N LYS A 96 -6.31 9.35 4.41
CA LYS A 96 -7.19 9.33 5.61
C LYS A 96 -6.75 8.32 6.65
N VAL A 97 -6.29 7.13 6.26
CA VAL A 97 -5.77 6.12 7.20
C VAL A 97 -4.51 6.64 7.90
N VAL A 98 -3.65 7.36 7.18
CA VAL A 98 -2.48 8.04 7.76
C VAL A 98 -2.90 9.17 8.72
N GLU A 99 -3.93 9.95 8.38
CA GLU A 99 -4.47 11.00 9.25
C GLU A 99 -5.12 10.44 10.54
N LEU A 100 -5.92 9.38 10.41
CA LEU A 100 -6.58 8.69 11.54
C LEU A 100 -5.58 7.94 12.43
N GLY A 101 -4.45 7.51 11.88
CA GLY A 101 -3.34 6.87 12.60
C GLY A 101 -2.66 7.77 13.64
N GLY A 102 -2.97 9.07 13.69
CA GLY A 102 -2.48 9.93 14.79
C GLY A 102 -2.22 11.40 14.49
N VAL A 103 -2.89 12.05 13.53
CA VAL A 103 -2.91 13.52 13.45
C VAL A 103 -4.34 14.02 13.70
N LYS A 104 -4.60 14.40 14.96
CA LYS A 104 -5.87 14.93 15.46
C LYS A 104 -6.43 16.05 14.56
N LYS A 105 -7.46 15.75 13.76
CA LYS A 105 -8.21 16.77 12.99
C LYS A 105 -9.75 16.63 12.88
N PRO A 106 -10.44 15.53 13.26
CA PRO A 106 -11.87 15.40 12.93
C PRO A 106 -12.83 16.28 13.76
N ALA A 107 -12.45 16.76 14.95
CA ALA A 107 -13.31 17.63 15.77
C ALA A 107 -13.45 19.04 15.17
N LEU A 108 -12.38 19.60 14.61
CA LEU A 108 -12.33 20.97 14.07
C LEU A 108 -13.28 21.19 12.88
N LYS A 109 -13.54 20.16 12.07
CA LYS A 109 -14.40 20.31 10.87
C LYS A 109 -15.88 20.48 11.20
N LYS A 110 -16.40 19.85 12.26
CA LYS A 110 -17.81 20.01 12.66
C LYS A 110 -18.08 21.38 13.30
N GLU A 111 -17.15 21.85 14.13
CA GLU A 111 -17.25 23.16 14.77
C GLU A 111 -17.14 24.31 13.75
N ALA A 112 -16.29 24.17 12.72
CA ALA A 112 -16.15 25.16 11.65
C ALA A 112 -17.41 25.29 10.78
N ILE A 113 -18.14 24.20 10.54
CA ILE A 113 -19.40 24.23 9.77
C ILE A 113 -20.48 24.97 10.57
N ALA A 114 -20.63 24.65 11.86
CA ALA A 114 -21.58 25.32 12.74
C ALA A 114 -21.27 26.82 12.89
N ALA A 115 -19.98 27.18 13.00
CA ALA A 115 -19.57 28.58 13.05
C ALA A 115 -19.88 29.33 11.74
N LYS A 116 -19.71 28.68 10.59
CA LYS A 116 -20.05 29.26 9.27
C LYS A 116 -21.55 29.48 9.12
N GLU A 117 -22.37 28.52 9.55
CA GLU A 117 -23.84 28.64 9.51
C GLU A 117 -24.33 29.82 10.36
N ASN A 118 -23.80 29.97 11.58
CA ASN A 118 -24.14 31.10 12.45
C ASN A 118 -23.73 32.45 11.85
N HIS A 119 -22.52 32.54 11.29
CA HIS A 119 -22.03 33.78 10.67
C HIS A 119 -22.86 34.18 9.43
N MET A 120 -23.30 33.21 8.62
CA MET A 120 -24.16 33.47 7.47
C MET A 120 -25.56 33.95 7.89
N ALA A 121 -26.11 33.40 8.97
CA ALA A 121 -27.39 33.82 9.52
C ALA A 121 -27.38 35.27 10.05
N GLU A 122 -26.28 35.71 10.66
CA GLU A 122 -26.14 37.06 11.21
C GLU A 122 -25.83 38.11 10.13
N ASN A 123 -24.96 37.79 9.16
CA ASN A 123 -24.44 38.78 8.21
C ASN A 123 -25.16 38.82 6.86
N CYS A 124 -25.97 37.81 6.54
CA CYS A 124 -26.68 37.72 5.26
C CYS A 124 -28.14 37.27 5.46
N PRO A 125 -28.96 38.04 6.20
CA PRO A 125 -30.38 37.73 6.35
C PRO A 125 -31.10 37.87 5.01
N ALA A 126 -32.14 37.06 4.81
CA ALA A 126 -32.94 37.10 3.58
C ALA A 126 -33.54 38.52 3.39
N PRO A 127 -33.35 39.14 2.21
CA PRO A 127 -33.90 40.47 1.96
C PRO A 127 -35.43 40.42 1.95
N ASP A 128 -36.06 41.40 2.60
CA ASP A 128 -37.52 41.55 2.58
C ASP A 128 -37.97 42.04 1.20
N LEU A 129 -38.77 41.22 0.52
CA LEU A 129 -39.32 41.49 -0.81
C LEU A 129 -40.74 42.07 -0.73
N SER A 130 -41.25 42.32 0.48
CA SER A 130 -42.56 42.94 0.69
C SER A 130 -42.41 44.47 0.78
N GLY A 131 -42.90 45.18 -0.23
CA GLY A 131 -42.82 46.64 -0.29
C GLY A 131 -43.33 47.20 -1.61
N ASP A 132 -43.58 48.50 -1.64
CA ASP A 132 -43.89 49.21 -2.89
C ASP A 132 -42.64 49.37 -3.78
N GLN A 133 -42.83 49.82 -5.02
CA GLN A 133 -41.73 49.95 -5.99
C GLN A 133 -40.59 50.86 -5.50
N ALA A 134 -40.91 51.88 -4.69
CA ALA A 134 -39.91 52.79 -4.13
C ALA A 134 -39.08 52.10 -3.04
N ALA A 135 -39.72 51.37 -2.12
CA ALA A 135 -39.04 50.59 -1.10
C ALA A 135 -38.13 49.51 -1.70
N LEU A 136 -38.60 48.81 -2.74
CA LEU A 136 -37.81 47.80 -3.46
C LEU A 136 -36.59 48.40 -4.19
N MET A 137 -36.73 49.59 -4.77
CA MET A 137 -35.61 50.29 -5.39
C MET A 137 -34.56 50.71 -4.34
N GLU A 138 -34.99 51.09 -3.14
CA GLU A 138 -34.08 51.47 -2.05
C GLU A 138 -33.34 50.26 -1.46
N THR A 139 -34.01 49.11 -1.31
CA THR A 139 -33.37 47.87 -0.86
C THR A 139 -32.35 47.38 -1.89
N CYS A 140 -32.65 47.43 -3.19
CA CYS A 140 -31.70 47.11 -4.25
C CYS A 140 -30.43 47.98 -4.22
N LYS A 141 -30.58 49.30 -3.99
CA LYS A 141 -29.43 50.21 -3.87
C LYS A 141 -28.59 49.92 -2.62
N LYS A 142 -29.23 49.61 -1.49
CA LYS A 142 -28.54 49.22 -0.25
C LYS A 142 -27.79 47.90 -0.42
N LEU A 143 -28.39 46.91 -1.08
CA LEU A 143 -27.75 45.62 -1.38
C LEU A 143 -26.53 45.79 -2.29
N ALA A 144 -26.62 46.64 -3.32
CA ALA A 144 -25.46 46.93 -4.19
C ALA A 144 -24.28 47.54 -3.40
N ALA A 145 -24.54 48.51 -2.52
CA ALA A 145 -23.49 49.10 -1.68
C ALA A 145 -22.91 48.10 -0.66
N ILE A 146 -23.73 47.19 -0.14
CA ILE A 146 -23.27 46.11 0.75
C ILE A 146 -22.41 45.11 -0.01
N LEU A 147 -22.77 44.77 -1.26
CA LEU A 147 -21.98 43.86 -2.10
C LEU A 147 -20.60 44.40 -2.38
N ASP A 148 -20.46 45.68 -2.74
CA ASP A 148 -19.16 46.31 -2.98
C ASP A 148 -18.25 46.23 -1.74
N ARG A 149 -18.80 46.54 -0.56
CA ARG A 149 -18.05 46.42 0.71
C ARG A 149 -17.68 44.97 1.03
N LEU A 150 -18.61 44.03 0.83
CA LEU A 150 -18.37 42.61 1.09
C LEU A 150 -17.32 42.01 0.16
N ASP A 151 -17.26 42.45 -1.10
CA ASP A 151 -16.24 41.97 -2.04
C ASP A 151 -14.85 42.49 -1.66
N GLU A 152 -14.73 43.72 -1.19
CA GLU A 152 -13.47 44.27 -0.66
C GLU A 152 -13.02 43.53 0.60
N GLU A 153 -13.94 43.26 1.55
CA GLU A 153 -13.67 42.47 2.75
C GLU A 153 -13.29 41.01 2.42
N ARG A 154 -13.97 40.41 1.43
CA ARG A 154 -13.66 39.07 0.91
C ARG A 154 -12.26 39.04 0.32
N TYR A 155 -11.88 40.05 -0.47
CA TYR A 155 -10.57 40.15 -1.09
C TYR A 155 -9.45 40.28 -0.05
N ASP A 156 -9.63 41.12 0.97
CA ASP A 156 -8.66 41.28 2.06
C ASP A 156 -8.53 40.02 2.92
N ALA A 157 -9.65 39.35 3.21
CA ALA A 157 -9.66 38.09 3.92
C ALA A 157 -8.96 36.99 3.11
N GLU A 158 -9.24 36.89 1.80
CA GLU A 158 -8.60 35.96 0.88
C GLU A 158 -7.09 36.20 0.79
N ALA A 159 -6.66 37.46 0.74
CA ALA A 159 -5.24 37.81 0.77
C ALA A 159 -4.54 37.40 2.07
N LYS A 160 -5.20 37.53 3.23
CA LYS A 160 -4.67 37.08 4.54
C LYS A 160 -4.61 35.56 4.64
N VAL A 161 -5.67 34.87 4.22
CA VAL A 161 -5.70 33.39 4.19
C VAL A 161 -4.61 32.86 3.26
N GLY A 162 -4.46 33.43 2.06
CA GLY A 162 -3.41 33.03 1.12
C GLY A 162 -1.99 33.24 1.65
N LYS A 163 -1.74 34.27 2.49
CA LYS A 163 -0.45 34.43 3.19
C LYS A 163 -0.25 33.35 4.25
N ALA A 164 -1.26 33.08 5.06
CA ALA A 164 -1.21 32.04 6.09
C ALA A 164 -1.05 30.64 5.47
N ASP A 165 -1.70 30.34 4.35
CA ASP A 165 -1.57 29.06 3.66
C ASP A 165 -0.16 28.84 3.11
N LYS A 166 0.46 29.88 2.52
CA LYS A 166 1.86 29.83 2.09
C LYS A 166 2.81 29.58 3.27
N GLU A 167 2.60 30.28 4.38
CA GLU A 167 3.41 30.07 5.59
C GLU A 167 3.22 28.65 6.16
N ILE A 168 2.00 28.13 6.14
CA ILE A 168 1.69 26.75 6.55
C ILE A 168 2.35 25.73 5.62
N GLU A 169 2.38 25.96 4.31
CA GLU A 169 3.10 25.09 3.36
C GLU A 169 4.60 25.09 3.65
N ASP A 170 5.20 26.27 3.81
CA ASP A 170 6.62 26.39 4.13
C ASP A 170 6.97 25.70 5.46
N LEU A 171 6.12 25.86 6.48
CA LEU A 171 6.28 25.19 7.77
C LEU A 171 6.07 23.67 7.68
N LYS A 172 5.11 23.19 6.88
CA LYS A 172 4.92 21.76 6.62
C LYS A 172 6.14 21.13 5.95
N ILE A 173 6.73 21.81 4.97
CA ILE A 173 7.96 21.35 4.32
C ILE A 173 9.09 21.25 5.35
N LYS A 174 9.30 22.31 6.16
CA LYS A 174 10.30 22.30 7.24
C LYS A 174 10.05 21.17 8.26
N VAL A 175 8.80 20.91 8.63
CA VAL A 175 8.45 19.82 9.55
C VAL A 175 8.75 18.46 8.92
N VAL A 176 8.43 18.24 7.64
CA VAL A 176 8.77 17.00 6.92
C VAL A 176 10.30 16.78 6.89
N ASP A 177 11.06 17.85 6.64
CA ASP A 177 12.52 17.81 6.60
C ASP A 177 13.14 17.53 7.99
N LEU A 178 12.61 18.13 9.06
CA LEU A 178 13.08 17.94 10.44
C LEU A 178 12.65 16.61 11.06
N VAL A 179 11.44 16.12 10.76
CA VAL A 179 10.94 14.81 11.22
C VAL A 179 11.72 13.66 10.58
N GLY A 180 12.41 13.91 9.46
CA GLY A 180 13.25 12.90 8.82
C GLY A 180 12.43 11.69 8.38
N VAL A 181 11.25 11.92 7.79
CA VAL A 181 10.46 10.83 7.23
C VAL A 181 11.28 10.21 6.11
N LYS A 182 11.73 8.96 6.33
CA LYS A 182 12.06 8.08 5.20
C LYS A 182 10.81 8.04 4.35
N LYS A 183 10.79 8.80 3.25
CA LYS A 183 9.83 8.60 2.14
C LYS A 183 9.58 7.10 2.06
N PRO A 184 8.33 6.60 2.04
CA PRO A 184 8.08 5.37 1.30
C PRO A 184 8.57 5.71 -0.09
N ALA A 185 9.82 5.33 -0.39
CA ALA A 185 10.44 5.72 -1.63
C ALA A 185 9.49 5.19 -2.70
N LEU A 186 9.05 6.05 -3.62
CA LEU A 186 8.82 5.59 -4.98
C LEU A 186 10.10 4.85 -5.32
N LYS A 187 10.11 3.53 -5.16
CA LYS A 187 11.29 2.71 -5.37
C LYS A 187 11.50 2.79 -6.87
N LYS A 188 12.28 3.78 -7.32
CA LYS A 188 13.11 3.62 -8.50
C LYS A 188 14.06 2.48 -8.15
N VAL A 189 13.57 1.26 -8.33
CA VAL A 189 14.41 0.08 -8.34
C VAL A 189 15.23 0.21 -9.61
N ARG A 190 16.38 0.89 -9.49
CA ARG A 190 17.48 0.62 -10.41
C ARG A 190 17.85 -0.85 -10.20
N MET A 191 18.23 -1.55 -11.27
CA MET A 191 18.62 -2.98 -11.17
C MET A 191 19.47 -3.19 -9.92
N SER A 192 19.11 -4.19 -9.10
CA SER A 192 19.89 -4.50 -7.91
C SER A 192 21.33 -4.84 -8.33
N ALA A 193 22.30 -4.60 -7.45
CA ALA A 193 23.69 -4.97 -7.74
C ALA A 193 23.79 -6.45 -8.12
N ASP A 194 23.03 -7.33 -7.45
CA ASP A 194 22.95 -8.76 -7.79
C ASP A 194 22.35 -9.01 -9.18
N SER A 195 21.32 -8.24 -9.58
CA SER A 195 20.75 -8.35 -10.94
C SER A 195 21.71 -7.85 -12.02
N MET A 196 22.47 -6.78 -11.75
CA MET A 196 23.52 -6.30 -12.66
C MET A 196 24.69 -7.27 -12.75
N LEU A 197 25.16 -7.81 -11.62
CA LEU A 197 26.28 -8.76 -11.58
C LEU A 197 25.90 -10.10 -12.21
N ALA A 198 24.69 -10.61 -11.97
CA ALA A 198 24.17 -11.78 -12.67
C ALA A 198 24.08 -11.56 -14.18
N ALA A 199 23.67 -10.37 -14.63
CA ALA A 199 23.61 -10.04 -16.06
C ALA A 199 25.00 -9.95 -16.72
N LEU A 200 26.01 -9.40 -16.02
CA LEU A 200 27.36 -9.23 -16.55
C LEU A 200 28.24 -10.49 -16.45
N LEU A 201 28.06 -11.28 -15.39
CA LEU A 201 28.93 -12.41 -15.07
C LEU A 201 28.24 -13.77 -15.28
N GLY A 202 26.94 -13.79 -15.56
CA GLY A 202 26.17 -14.99 -15.82
C GLY A 202 26.32 -16.02 -14.70
N SER A 203 26.64 -17.26 -15.09
CA SER A 203 26.80 -18.40 -14.17
C SER A 203 27.95 -18.28 -13.17
N LYS A 204 28.85 -17.28 -13.31
CA LYS A 204 29.93 -17.01 -12.36
C LYS A 204 29.46 -16.25 -11.12
N HIS A 205 28.34 -15.51 -11.18
CA HIS A 205 27.78 -14.84 -10.00
C HIS A 205 26.92 -15.83 -9.19
N LYS A 206 27.51 -16.45 -8.17
CA LYS A 206 26.81 -17.38 -7.24
C LYS A 206 26.57 -16.80 -5.85
N VAL A 207 26.90 -15.53 -5.63
CA VAL A 207 26.87 -14.90 -4.30
C VAL A 207 25.59 -14.07 -4.16
N THR A 208 24.74 -14.43 -3.20
CA THR A 208 23.61 -13.60 -2.77
C THR A 208 24.12 -12.56 -1.78
N MET A 209 23.98 -11.26 -2.07
CA MET A 209 24.40 -10.15 -1.19
C MET A 209 23.42 -9.91 -0.02
N ASP A 210 22.79 -10.97 0.49
CA ASP A 210 21.91 -10.88 1.64
C ASP A 210 22.73 -10.68 2.93
N LEU A 211 22.16 -9.97 3.90
CA LEU A 211 22.80 -9.70 5.21
C LEU A 211 23.28 -10.99 5.92
N ARG A 212 22.70 -12.14 5.56
CA ARG A 212 22.97 -13.46 6.11
C ARG A 212 24.23 -14.12 5.54
N SER A 213 24.65 -13.79 4.31
CA SER A 213 25.79 -14.43 3.64
C SER A 213 27.15 -13.90 4.11
N SER A 214 27.17 -12.71 4.71
CA SER A 214 28.39 -12.05 5.22
C SER A 214 28.69 -12.36 6.69
N LEU A 215 27.77 -13.02 7.39
CA LEU A 215 28.00 -13.49 8.75
C LEU A 215 28.85 -14.77 8.68
N LYS A 216 30.02 -14.77 9.34
CA LYS A 216 30.83 -15.97 9.50
C LYS A 216 29.95 -17.07 10.09
N GLN A 217 29.70 -18.14 9.33
CA GLN A 217 29.35 -19.41 9.95
C GLN A 217 30.52 -19.76 10.86
N VAL A 218 30.32 -19.66 12.17
CA VAL A 218 31.08 -20.52 13.07
C VAL A 218 30.64 -21.92 12.68
N LYS A 219 31.38 -22.55 11.76
CA LYS A 219 31.38 -24.00 11.69
C LYS A 219 31.72 -24.39 13.12
N LYS A 220 30.71 -24.87 13.86
CA LYS A 220 30.99 -25.85 14.89
C LYS A 220 31.64 -26.96 14.08
N GLU A 221 32.97 -26.93 14.01
CA GLU A 221 33.73 -28.10 13.65
C GLU A 221 33.18 -29.13 14.62
N VAL A 222 32.31 -30.00 14.12
CA VAL A 222 32.20 -31.32 14.67
C VAL A 222 33.59 -31.86 14.39
N LYS A 223 34.48 -31.61 15.35
CA LYS A 223 35.64 -32.45 15.58
C LYS A 223 35.05 -33.85 15.43
N GLU A 224 35.45 -34.56 14.39
CA GLU A 224 35.33 -36.00 14.35
C GLU A 224 36.10 -36.49 15.58
N GLU A 225 35.44 -36.48 16.73
CA GLU A 225 35.71 -37.47 17.76
C GLU A 225 35.11 -38.74 17.21
N ALA A 226 35.98 -39.45 16.49
CA ALA A 226 35.86 -40.86 16.32
C ALA A 226 35.50 -41.50 17.67
N THR A 227 34.52 -42.38 17.60
CA THR A 227 34.16 -43.44 18.55
C THR A 227 33.36 -43.10 19.81
N GLU A 228 32.25 -43.84 19.92
CA GLU A 228 31.46 -44.16 21.13
C GLU A 228 30.40 -43.18 21.65
N ALA A 229 29.37 -42.94 20.84
CA ALA A 229 28.01 -42.79 21.36
C ALA A 229 27.31 -44.16 21.36
N GLY A 230 27.84 -45.11 22.14
CA GLY A 230 27.18 -46.38 22.44
C GLY A 230 26.07 -46.20 23.47
N ASP A 231 24.93 -46.83 23.22
CA ASP A 231 23.71 -46.84 24.04
C ASP A 231 23.99 -46.83 25.56
N TRP A 232 23.55 -45.77 26.25
CA TRP A 232 23.75 -45.57 27.69
C TRP A 232 23.20 -46.72 28.55
N ARG A 233 22.27 -47.52 28.03
CA ARG A 233 21.76 -48.71 28.73
C ARG A 233 22.85 -49.76 28.98
N LYS A 234 23.77 -49.95 28.03
CA LYS A 234 24.78 -51.01 28.12
C LYS A 234 25.84 -50.75 29.20
N ASN A 235 26.15 -49.48 29.45
CA ASN A 235 27.18 -49.06 30.40
C ASN A 235 26.73 -49.17 31.88
N ILE A 236 25.42 -49.31 32.14
CA ILE A 236 24.86 -49.50 33.49
C ILE A 236 24.81 -50.98 33.87
N GLU A 237 24.47 -51.87 32.92
CA GLU A 237 24.38 -53.31 33.18
C GLU A 237 25.76 -53.93 33.44
N ASP A 238 26.81 -53.52 32.71
CA ASP A 238 28.18 -54.04 32.90
C ASP A 238 28.83 -53.66 34.25
N LYS A 239 28.26 -52.69 34.98
CA LYS A 239 28.80 -52.24 36.28
C LYS A 239 28.01 -52.73 37.49
N ALA A 240 26.90 -53.43 37.30
CA ALA A 240 26.04 -53.88 38.40
C ALA A 240 26.57 -55.12 39.15
N ASP A 241 27.48 -55.91 38.56
CA ASP A 241 27.78 -57.28 39.03
C ASP A 241 29.23 -57.57 39.42
N ARG A 242 29.89 -56.64 40.12
CA ARG A 242 31.13 -56.97 40.87
C ARG A 242 30.91 -56.99 42.37
N LYS A 243 30.12 -57.97 42.84
CA LYS A 243 30.17 -58.39 44.25
C LYS A 243 31.26 -59.45 44.41
N LYS A 244 32.16 -59.19 45.35
CA LYS A 244 33.27 -60.06 45.75
C LYS A 244 32.68 -61.36 46.33
N MET A 245 32.82 -62.48 45.63
CA MET A 245 32.58 -63.79 46.23
C MET A 245 33.69 -64.05 47.25
N PHE A 246 33.33 -64.24 48.51
CA PHE A 246 34.25 -64.82 49.49
C PHE A 246 34.21 -66.34 49.31
N GLU A 247 35.35 -66.94 48.99
CA GLU A 247 35.51 -68.40 48.98
C GLU A 247 35.40 -68.92 50.43
N THR A 248 34.43 -69.78 50.68
CA THR A 248 34.38 -70.61 51.90
C THR A 248 35.21 -71.86 51.67
N SER A 249 36.15 -72.10 52.58
CA SER A 249 37.01 -73.29 52.67
C SER A 249 36.23 -74.60 52.71
#